data_AF-A0A0E3SLM5-F1
#
_entry.id   AF-A0A0E3SLM5-F1
#
_cell.length_a   1.000
_cell.length_b   1.000
_cell.length_c   1.000
_cell.angle_alpha   90.00
_cell.angle_beta   90.00
_cell.angle_gamma   90.00
#
_symmetry.space_group_name_H-M   'P 1'
#
loop_
_entity.id
_entity.type
_entity.pdbx_description
1 polymer ?
#
loop_
_entity_poly.entity_id
_entity_poly.type
_entity_poly.pdbx_seq_one_letter_code
_entity_poly.pdbx_strand_id
1 'polypeptide(L)' 'MAGSKQEKVQSTSFILIVSDNGIGMPGDFDLKNPASLGMQLVTTLIDQLEGKLELKKDNGTEFTVKFRVI' A
#
# COMPACT_ATOMS: atom_id res chain seq x y z
N MET A 1 43.68 12.16 2.87
CA MET A 1 42.31 12.10 3.45
C MET A 1 41.33 12.49 2.36
N ALA A 2 40.71 11.51 1.68
CA ALA A 2 39.69 11.79 0.67
C ALA A 2 38.34 11.83 1.41
N GLY A 3 37.71 13.01 1.45
CA GLY A 3 36.36 13.17 1.98
C GLY A 3 35.38 12.41 1.09
N SER A 4 34.74 11.39 1.66
CA SER A 4 33.63 10.67 1.05
C SER A 4 32.48 11.64 0.80
N LYS A 5 32.22 12.00 -0.47
CA LYS A 5 30.97 12.64 -0.88
C LYS A 5 29.83 11.69 -0.54
N GLN A 6 28.96 12.08 0.39
CA GLN A 6 27.69 11.38 0.60
C GLN A 6 26.75 11.75 -0.55
N GLU A 7 26.42 10.80 -1.41
CA GLU A 7 25.33 10.97 -2.37
C GLU A 7 24.01 10.96 -1.59
N LYS A 8 23.29 12.08 -1.67
CA LYS A 8 21.99 12.22 -1.03
C LYS A 8 20.96 11.48 -1.89
N VAL A 9 20.59 10.28 -1.47
CA VAL A 9 19.58 9.48 -2.16
C VAL A 9 18.22 10.19 -2.06
N GLN A 10 17.61 10.47 -3.21
CA GLN A 10 16.41 11.31 -3.29
C GLN A 10 15.16 10.41 -3.23
N SER A 11 14.56 10.29 -2.04
CA SER A 11 13.33 9.51 -1.88
C SER A 11 12.10 10.26 -2.39
N THR A 12 11.26 9.59 -3.18
CA THR A 12 9.94 10.08 -3.62
C THR A 12 8.83 9.27 -2.95
N SER A 13 7.78 9.93 -2.46
CA SER A 13 6.62 9.26 -1.86
C SER A 13 5.45 9.23 -2.83
N PHE A 14 4.77 8.09 -2.93
CA PHE A 14 3.62 7.88 -3.81
C PHE A 14 2.38 7.47 -3.01
N ILE A 15 1.21 7.82 -3.55
CA ILE A 15 -0.10 7.37 -3.09
C ILE A 15 -0.85 6.78 -4.29
N LEU A 16 -1.20 5.50 -4.23
CA LEU A 16 -2.08 4.84 -5.18
C LEU A 16 -3.43 4.62 -4.53
N ILE A 17 -4.50 5.10 -5.18
CA ILE A 17 -5.88 4.93 -4.71
C ILE A 17 -6.64 4.13 -5.76
N VAL A 18 -7.28 3.06 -5.33
CA VAL A 18 -8.18 2.25 -6.15
C VAL A 18 -9.54 2.24 -5.48
N SER A 19 -10.57 2.70 -6.19
CA SER A 19 -11.92 2.80 -5.65
C SER A 19 -12.96 2.24 -6.60
N ASP A 20 -13.97 1.59 -6.02
CA ASP A 20 -15.24 1.27 -6.66
C ASP A 20 -16.41 1.89 -5.89
N ASN A 21 -17.54 2.05 -6.57
CA ASN A 21 -18.82 2.54 -6.02
C ASN A 21 -19.85 1.42 -5.89
N GLY A 22 -19.39 0.19 -5.67
CA GLY A 22 -20.24 -0.99 -5.52
C GLY A 22 -20.84 -1.13 -4.12
N ILE A 23 -21.22 -2.35 -3.77
CA ILE A 23 -21.83 -2.66 -2.46
C ILE A 23 -20.85 -2.55 -1.27
N GLY A 24 -19.55 -2.48 -1.54
CA GLY A 24 -18.49 -2.45 -0.54
C GLY A 24 -18.01 -3.82 -0.08
N MET A 25 -16.93 -3.81 0.72
CA MET A 25 -16.37 -5.01 1.35
C MET A 25 -17.13 -5.41 2.63
N PRO A 26 -17.21 -6.71 2.97
CA PRO A 26 -17.74 -7.17 4.24
C PRO A 26 -17.09 -6.46 5.44
N GLY A 27 -17.88 -6.12 6.47
CA GLY A 27 -17.41 -5.38 7.64
C GLY A 27 -16.26 -6.07 8.38
N ASP A 28 -16.28 -7.40 8.39
CA ASP A 28 -15.34 -8.33 9.01
C ASP A 28 -14.10 -8.66 8.14
N PHE A 29 -13.98 -8.05 6.95
CA PHE A 29 -12.80 -8.24 6.10
C PHE A 29 -11.52 -7.77 6.82
N ASP A 30 -10.62 -8.71 7.10
CA ASP A 30 -9.34 -8.48 7.78
C ASP A 30 -8.20 -8.32 6.77
N LEU A 31 -7.62 -7.12 6.71
CA LEU A 31 -6.44 -6.82 5.91
C LEU A 31 -5.18 -7.53 6.40
N LYS A 32 -5.12 -7.89 7.69
CA LYS A 32 -3.94 -8.55 8.28
C LYS A 32 -3.88 -10.03 7.95
N ASN A 33 -5.03 -10.66 7.74
CA ASN A 33 -5.16 -12.06 7.41
C ASN A 33 -6.08 -12.25 6.20
N PRO A 34 -5.64 -11.84 5.00
CA PRO A 34 -6.45 -11.95 3.80
C PRO A 34 -6.75 -13.40 3.44
N ALA A 35 -8.03 -13.73 3.28
CA ALA A 35 -8.49 -15.07 2.97
C ALA A 35 -8.21 -15.50 1.51
N SER A 36 -8.09 -14.55 0.58
CA SER A 36 -7.90 -14.84 -0.83
C SER A 36 -6.43 -14.73 -1.25
N LEU A 37 -6.00 -15.62 -2.15
CA LEU A 37 -4.66 -15.58 -2.74
C LEU A 37 -4.37 -14.24 -3.43
N GLY A 38 -5.37 -13.66 -4.10
CA GLY A 38 -5.22 -12.36 -4.76
C GLY A 38 -4.87 -11.26 -3.77
N MET A 39 -5.51 -11.24 -2.59
CA MET A 39 -5.21 -10.24 -1.58
C MET A 39 -3.89 -10.54 -0.84
N GLN A 40 -3.54 -11.82 -0.64
CA GLN A 40 -2.21 -12.21 -0.13
C GLN A 40 -1.09 -11.71 -1.05
N LEU A 41 -1.27 -11.79 -2.38
CA LEU A 41 -0.32 -11.25 -3.34
C LEU A 41 -0.21 -9.72 -3.21
N VAL A 42 -1.34 -9.02 -3.14
CA VAL A 42 -1.36 -7.57 -2.96
C VAL A 42 -0.63 -7.14 -1.68
N THR A 43 -0.92 -7.77 -0.53
CA THR A 43 -0.23 -7.44 0.73
C THR A 43 1.27 -7.75 0.65
N THR A 44 1.65 -8.88 0.04
CA THR A 44 3.07 -9.24 -0.15
C THR A 44 3.83 -8.20 -0.97
N LEU A 45 3.24 -7.72 -2.06
CA LEU A 45 3.86 -6.70 -2.91
C LEU A 45 3.97 -5.35 -2.20
N ILE A 46 2.99 -4.98 -1.39
CA ILE A 46 3.02 -3.74 -0.60
C ILE A 46 4.10 -3.82 0.49
N ASP A 47 4.24 -4.96 1.15
CA ASP A 47 5.27 -5.19 2.17
C ASP A 47 6.68 -5.10 1.56
N GLN A 48 6.89 -5.64 0.35
CA GLN A 48 8.16 -5.49 -0.39
C GLN A 48 8.53 -4.04 -0.71
N LEU A 49 7.53 -3.15 -0.78
CA LEU A 49 7.73 -1.71 -1.00
C LEU A 49 7.83 -0.92 0.32
N GLU A 50 7.86 -1.60 1.48
CA GLU A 50 7.72 -0.98 2.80
C GLU A 50 6.51 -0.05 2.88
N GLY A 51 5.44 -0.43 2.16
CA GLY A 51 4.24 0.36 1.99
C GLY A 51 3.22 0.19 3.11
N LYS A 52 2.17 1.01 3.06
CA LYS A 52 1.01 0.90 3.95
C LYS A 52 -0.26 0.78 3.11
N LEU A 53 -1.10 -0.18 3.46
CA LEU A 53 -2.44 -0.39 2.90
C LEU A 53 -3.50 0.10 3.89
N GLU A 54 -4.40 0.96 3.42
CA GLU A 54 -5.59 1.41 4.14
C GLU A 54 -6.84 1.03 3.34
N LEU A 55 -7.93 0.67 4.03
CA LEU A 55 -9.22 0.33 3.44
C LEU A 55 -10.31 1.23 4.03
N LYS A 56 -11.06 1.92 3.18
CA LYS A 56 -12.32 2.58 3.53
C LYS A 56 -13.49 1.86 2.87
N LYS A 57 -14.63 1.83 3.57
CA LYS A 57 -15.85 1.11 3.17
C LYS A 57 -17.06 2.05 3.05
N ASP A 58 -16.81 3.35 2.84
CA ASP A 58 -17.86 4.37 2.74
C ASP A 58 -18.31 4.51 1.27
N ASN A 59 -19.56 4.12 0.96
CA ASN A 59 -20.15 4.19 -0.39
C ASN A 59 -19.39 3.40 -1.48
N GLY A 60 -18.93 2.20 -1.12
CA GLY A 60 -18.16 1.32 -1.99
C GLY A 60 -16.91 0.81 -1.29
N THR A 61 -15.86 0.53 -2.04
CA THR A 61 -14.56 0.14 -1.49
C THR A 61 -13.50 1.10 -1.98
N GLU A 62 -12.63 1.56 -1.08
CA GLU A 62 -11.43 2.32 -1.44
C GLU A 62 -10.21 1.71 -0.75
N PHE A 63 -9.24 1.29 -1.55
CA PHE A 63 -7.91 0.92 -1.08
C PHE A 63 -6.94 2.07 -1.34
N THR A 64 -6.19 2.46 -0.31
CA THR A 64 -5.12 3.45 -0.42
C THR A 64 -3.79 2.78 -0.08
N VAL A 65 -2.84 2.81 -1.02
CA VAL A 65 -1.48 2.32 -0.85
C VAL A 65 -0.52 3.50 -0.79
N LYS A 66 0.26 3.61 0.28
CA LYS A 66 1.30 4.64 0.46
C LYS A 66 2.66 3.97 0.50
N PHE A 67 3.58 4.34 -0.37
CA PHE A 67 4.93 3.74 -0.43
C PHE A 67 5.98 4.76 -0.85
N ARG A 68 7.25 4.43 -0.65
CA ARG A 68 8.40 5.28 -1.00
C ARG A 68 9.27 4.56 -2.02
N VAL A 69 9.77 5.31 -2.99
CA VAL A 69 10.81 4.85 -3.92
C VAL A 69 12.07 5.64 -3.61
N ILE A 70 13.17 4.93 -3.43
CA ILE A 70 14.48 5.42 -3.00
C ILE A 70 15.40 5.48 -4.21
#